data_AF-A0A960KUD2-F1
#
_entry.id   AF-A0A960KUD2-F1
#
_cell.length_a   1.000
_cell.length_b   1.000
_cell.length_c   1.000
_cell.angle_alpha   90.00
_cell.angle_beta   90.00
_cell.angle_gamma   90.00
#
_symmetry.space_group_name_H-M   'P 1'
#
loop_
_entity.id
_entity.type
_entity.pdbx_description
1 polymer ?
#
loop_
_entity_poly.entity_id
_entity_poly.type
_entity_poly.pdbx_seq_one_letter_code
_entity_poly.pdbx_strand_id
1 'polypeptide(L)' 'MSRVLTFGTFDLFHIGHLRILDRAKALGTHLIVGVSTDELNFSKKSVYPV' A
#
# COMPACT_ATOMS: atom_id res chain seq x y z
N MET A 1 -21.05 7.61 -3.58
CA MET A 1 -20.11 6.67 -2.93
C MET A 1 -18.74 6.86 -3.58
N SER A 2 -17.74 7.35 -2.86
CA SER A 2 -16.37 7.54 -3.37
C SER A 2 -15.48 6.37 -2.96
N ARG A 3 -14.67 5.87 -3.92
CA ARG A 3 -13.69 4.81 -3.72
C ARG A 3 -12.29 5.38 -3.88
N VAL A 4 -11.41 5.07 -2.95
CA VAL A 4 -10.00 5.47 -2.94
C VAL A 4 -9.15 4.25 -3.22
N LEU A 5 -8.18 4.36 -4.12
CA LEU A 5 -7.21 3.31 -4.44
C LEU A 5 -5.82 3.77 -4.02
N THR A 6 -5.11 2.92 -3.28
CA THR A 6 -3.68 3.06 -3.03
C THR A 6 -3.01 1.70 -3.20
N PHE A 7 -1.71 1.69 -3.49
CA PHE A 7 -0.96 0.44 -3.64
C PHE A 7 0.48 0.62 -3.15
N GLY A 8 1.10 -0.48 -2.75
CA GLY A 8 2.46 -0.47 -2.24
C GLY A 8 2.99 -1.86 -1.93
N THR A 9 4.28 -1.92 -1.57
CA THR A 9 4.92 -3.13 -1.05
C THR A 9 4.44 -3.43 0.38
N PHE A 10 4.29 -2.40 1.21
CA PHE A 10 3.96 -2.51 2.64
C PHE A 10 4.90 -3.44 3.43
N ASP A 11 6.16 -3.53 2.98
CA ASP A 11 7.24 -4.26 3.61
C ASP A 11 7.45 -3.81 5.07
N LEU A 12 7.62 -4.76 6.00
CA LEU A 12 7.70 -4.50 7.45
C LEU A 12 6.67 -3.45 7.94
N PHE A 13 5.39 -3.80 7.84
CA PHE A 13 4.29 -2.86 8.08
C PHE A 13 4.43 -2.10 9.43
N HIS A 14 4.51 -0.77 9.35
CA HIS A 14 4.78 0.10 10.49
C HIS A 14 3.86 1.33 10.52
N ILE A 15 3.99 2.16 11.57
CA ILE A 15 3.13 3.35 11.80
C ILE A 15 3.06 4.31 10.60
N GLY A 16 4.14 4.45 9.83
CA GLY A 16 4.14 5.23 8.58
C GLY A 16 3.09 4.77 7.56
N HIS A 17 2.95 3.46 7.36
CA HIS A 17 1.93 2.90 6.45
C HIS A 17 0.53 3.14 6.99
N LEU A 18 0.30 2.91 8.28
CA LEU A 18 -1.00 3.18 8.91
C LEU A 18 -1.42 4.64 8.71
N ARG A 19 -0.52 5.61 8.95
CA ARG A 19 -0.82 7.04 8.74
C ARG A 19 -1.17 7.38 7.30
N ILE A 20 -0.57 6.71 6.32
CA ILE A 20 -0.93 6.88 4.90
C ILE A 20 -2.32 6.30 4.63
N LEU A 21 -2.61 5.11 5.14
CA LEU A 21 -3.92 4.47 4.97
C LEU A 21 -5.04 5.26 5.64
N ASP A 22 -4.82 5.82 6.83
CA ASP A 22 -5.77 6.68 7.53
C ASP A 22 -6.09 7.94 6.71
N ARG A 23 -5.04 8.59 6.18
CA ARG A 23 -5.21 9.76 5.29
C ARG A 23 -5.94 9.39 4.01
N ALA A 24 -5.63 8.25 3.41
CA ALA A 24 -6.31 7.77 2.20
C ALA A 24 -7.78 7.43 2.48
N LYS A 25 -8.09 6.81 3.63
CA LYS A 25 -9.46 6.49 4.03
C LYS A 25 -10.29 7.75 4.26
N ALA A 26 -9.70 8.83 4.79
CA ALA A 26 -10.40 10.10 4.98
C ALA A 26 -10.89 10.75 3.67
N LEU A 27 -10.32 10.38 2.51
CA LEU A 27 -10.71 10.92 1.21
C LEU A 27 -11.95 10.24 0.59
N GLY A 28 -12.49 9.19 1.21
CA GLY A 28 -13.69 8.57 0.68
C GLY A 28 -14.36 7.50 1.51
N THR A 29 -15.47 6.99 0.99
CA THR A 29 -16.30 6.03 1.72
C THR A 29 -15.73 4.61 1.74
N HIS A 30 -14.88 4.27 0.78
CA HIS A 30 -14.27 2.95 0.65
C HIS A 30 -12.79 3.07 0.22
N LEU A 31 -11.90 2.34 0.88
CA LEU A 31 -10.47 2.32 0.57
C LEU A 31 -10.08 0.93 0.09
N ILE A 32 -9.49 0.84 -1.09
CA ILE A 32 -8.92 -0.36 -1.69
C ILE A 32 -7.40 -0.23 -1.62
N VAL A 33 -6.74 -1.26 -1.08
CA VAL A 33 -5.28 -1.30 -0.93
C VAL A 33 -4.72 -2.46 -1.73
N GLY A 34 -3.97 -2.17 -2.79
CA GLY A 34 -3.26 -3.18 -3.57
C GLY A 34 -1.89 -3.48 -2.96
N VAL A 35 -1.63 -4.74 -2.62
CA VAL A 35 -0.30 -5.20 -2.16
C VAL A 35 0.45 -5.78 -3.35
N SER A 36 1.66 -5.27 -3.60
CA SER A 36 2.51 -5.73 -4.70
C SER A 36 3.13 -7.09 -4.36
N THR A 37 3.14 -8.02 -5.33
CA THR A 37 3.78 -9.33 -5.13
C THR A 37 5.30 -9.21 -5.06
N ASP A 38 5.96 -10.20 -4.48
CA ASP A 38 7.43 -10.23 -4.34
C ASP A 38 8.13 -10.20 -5.70
N GLU A 39 7.58 -10.87 -6.72
CA GLU A 39 8.13 -10.83 -8.08
C GLU A 39 8.07 -9.42 -8.68
N LEU A 40 6.96 -8.69 -8.43
CA LEU A 40 6.81 -7.31 -8.89
C LEU A 40 7.75 -6.36 -8.13
N ASN A 41 7.97 -6.59 -6.84
CA ASN A 41 8.91 -5.78 -6.06
C ASN A 41 10.35 -6.06 -6.46
N PHE A 42 10.72 -7.32 -6.63
CA PHE A 42 12.05 -7.75 -7.05
C PHE A 42 12.40 -7.24 -8.45
N SER A 43 11.48 -7.35 -9.42
CA SER A 43 11.70 -6.80 -10.77
C SER A 43 11.96 -5.29 -10.79
N LYS A 44 11.44 -4.54 -9.79
CA LYS A 44 11.62 -3.08 -9.69
C LYS A 44 12.84 -2.66 -8.85
N LYS A 45 13.13 -3.40 -7.78
CA LYS A 45 14.12 -3.00 -6.76
C LYS A 45 15.35 -3.92 -6.71
N SER A 46 15.32 -5.04 -7.43
CA SER A 46 16.33 -6.11 -7.40
C SER A 46 16.63 -6.66 -6.00
N VAL A 47 15.68 -6.48 -5.08
CA VAL A 47 15.73 -6.91 -3.68
C VAL A 47 14.33 -7.38 -3.31
N TYR A 48 14.26 -8.52 -2.60
CA TYR A 48 13.01 -9.04 -2.06
C TYR A 48 12.55 -8.24 -0.85
N PRO A 49 11.23 -8.05 -0.66
CA PRO A 49 10.68 -7.61 0.63
C PRO A 49 11.09 -8.57 1.77
N VAL A 50 11.09 -8.09 3.01
CA VAL A 50 11.65 -8.77 4.19
C VAL A 50 10.57 -9.43 5.05
#